data_AF-A0AAF0YV11-F1
#
_entry.id   AF-A0AAF0YV11-F1
#
_cell.length_a   1.000
_cell.length_b   1.000
_cell.length_c   1.000
_cell.angle_alpha   90.00
_cell.angle_beta   90.00
_cell.angle_gamma   90.00
#
_symmetry.space_group_name_H-M   'P 1'
#
loop_
_entity.id
_entity.type
_entity.pdbx_description
1 polymer ?
#
loop_
_entity_poly.entity_id
_entity_poly.type
_entity_poly.pdbx_seq_one_letter_code
_entity_poly.pdbx_strand_id
1 'polypeptide(L)'
;MDIDKHARDGRRWDLKAQELKKLFIFLEDVVTQTWQETESEGAGGHRRNHAHPVTDLSKQVQKRLREIGDGEEQIFRFRLDGSTRLWGFRSGNLFRVLWYDPEHQVYPVPQRHT
;
A
#
# COMPACT_ATOMS: atom_id res chain seq x y z
N MET A 1 -13.27 11.13 -6.07
CA MET A 1 -12.02 10.87 -5.31
C MET A 1 -11.10 12.05 -5.56
N ASP A 2 -10.83 12.89 -4.56
CA ASP A 2 -9.94 14.03 -4.72
C ASP A 2 -8.52 13.53 -5.00
N ILE A 3 -8.09 13.70 -6.25
CA ILE A 3 -6.71 13.44 -6.67
C ILE A 3 -5.89 14.63 -6.18
N ASP A 4 -5.34 14.50 -4.98
CA ASP A 4 -4.38 15.47 -4.44
C ASP A 4 -3.07 15.36 -5.23
N LYS A 5 -2.95 16.18 -6.28
CA LYS A 5 -1.75 16.27 -7.14
C LYS A 5 -0.54 16.88 -6.41
N HIS A 6 -0.68 17.31 -5.16
CA HIS A 6 0.36 17.94 -4.36
C HIS A 6 0.77 17.12 -3.14
N ALA A 7 0.35 15.85 -3.08
CA ALA A 7 0.73 14.90 -2.06
C ALA A 7 2.27 14.77 -1.97
N ARG A 8 2.86 15.34 -0.91
CA ARG A 8 4.32 15.29 -0.64
C ARG A 8 4.79 13.99 0.02
N ASP A 9 3.86 13.07 0.27
CA ASP A 9 4.07 11.75 0.88
C ASP A 9 4.20 10.64 -0.18
N GLY A 10 4.48 11.01 -1.44
CA GLY A 10 4.88 10.13 -2.56
C GLY A 10 3.81 9.17 -3.10
N ARG A 11 2.62 9.13 -2.51
CA ARG A 11 1.42 8.51 -3.10
C ARG A 11 1.00 9.25 -4.36
N ARG A 12 0.65 8.51 -5.42
CA ARG A 12 0.26 9.12 -6.70
C ARG A 12 -0.75 8.28 -7.48
N TRP A 13 -1.59 8.94 -8.27
CA TRP A 13 -2.57 8.29 -9.17
C TRP A 13 -2.35 8.64 -10.65
N ASP A 14 -1.41 9.53 -10.94
CA ASP A 14 -0.88 9.82 -12.28
C ASP A 14 0.22 8.81 -12.66
N LEU A 15 -0.16 7.53 -12.74
CA LEU A 15 0.75 6.44 -13.08
C LEU A 15 1.23 6.55 -14.54
N LYS A 16 2.52 6.35 -14.77
CA LYS A 16 3.07 6.16 -16.12
C LYS A 16 2.55 4.85 -16.72
N ALA A 17 2.52 4.74 -18.04
CA ALA A 17 2.01 3.54 -18.74
C ALA A 17 2.65 2.22 -18.24
N GLN A 18 3.96 2.23 -17.95
CA GLN A 18 4.67 1.05 -17.43
C GLN A 18 4.26 0.70 -15.99
N GLU A 19 3.99 1.72 -15.17
CA GLU A 19 3.52 1.52 -13.79
C GLU A 19 2.10 0.98 -13.77
N LEU A 20 1.25 1.49 -14.66
CA LEU A 20 -0.11 0.99 -14.84
C LEU A 20 -0.11 -0.48 -15.28
N LYS A 21 0.70 -0.82 -16.30
CA LYS A 21 0.86 -2.22 -16.75
C LYS A 21 1.31 -3.14 -15.61
N LYS A 22 2.31 -2.71 -14.84
CA LYS A 22 2.83 -3.47 -13.69
C LYS A 22 1.77 -3.65 -12.60
N LEU A 23 1.00 -2.60 -12.30
CA LEU A 23 -0.10 -2.68 -11.35
C LEU A 23 -1.15 -3.69 -11.81
N PHE A 24 -1.55 -3.67 -13.10
CA PHE A 24 -2.51 -4.64 -13.62
C PHE A 24 -2.02 -6.08 -13.58
N ILE A 25 -0.77 -6.34 -13.99
CA ILE A 25 -0.18 -7.70 -13.89
C ILE A 25 -0.19 -8.18 -12.44
N PHE A 26 0.17 -7.32 -11.49
CA PHE A 26 0.10 -7.66 -10.07
C PHE A 26 -1.34 -7.95 -9.61
N LEU A 27 -2.31 -7.13 -10.04
CA LEU A 27 -3.71 -7.32 -9.68
C LEU A 27 -4.27 -8.62 -10.26
N GLU A 28 -3.93 -8.98 -11.50
CA GLU A 28 -4.32 -10.24 -12.14
C GLU A 28 -3.79 -11.46 -11.39
N ASP A 29 -2.57 -11.39 -10.85
CA ASP A 29 -1.98 -12.45 -10.04
C ASP A 29 -2.64 -12.55 -8.66
N VAL A 30 -2.72 -11.45 -7.93
CA VAL A 30 -3.15 -11.46 -6.52
C VAL A 30 -4.62 -11.84 -6.34
N VAL A 31 -5.48 -11.56 -7.33
CA VAL A 31 -6.92 -11.94 -7.26
C VAL A 31 -7.14 -13.45 -7.36
N THR A 32 -6.14 -14.21 -7.79
CA THR A 32 -6.19 -15.68 -7.83
C THR A 32 -5.80 -16.33 -6.50
N GLN A 33 -5.31 -15.54 -5.55
CA GLN A 33 -4.79 -16.00 -4.28
C GLN A 33 -5.77 -15.73 -3.13
N THR A 34 -5.72 -16.57 -2.11
CA THR A 34 -6.38 -16.33 -0.83
C THR A 34 -5.59 -15.32 0.01
N TRP A 35 -6.28 -14.71 0.97
CA TRP A 35 -5.60 -13.86 1.94
C TRP A 35 -4.51 -14.59 2.74
N GLN A 36 -4.75 -15.86 3.08
CA GLN A 36 -3.75 -16.65 3.81
C GLN A 36 -2.47 -16.82 2.98
N GLU A 37 -2.58 -17.13 1.69
CA GLU A 37 -1.44 -17.26 0.79
C GLU A 37 -0.68 -15.93 0.68
N THR A 38 -1.38 -14.83 0.37
CA THR A 38 -0.76 -13.50 0.22
C THR A 38 -0.08 -12.98 1.50
N GLU A 39 -0.62 -13.28 2.68
CA GLU A 39 -0.03 -12.87 3.97
C GLU A 39 1.10 -13.79 4.45
N SER A 40 1.10 -15.05 3.99
CA SER A 40 2.19 -15.99 4.25
C SER A 40 3.42 -15.71 3.38
N GLU A 41 3.26 -14.97 2.29
CA GLU A 41 4.34 -14.62 1.38
C GLU A 41 5.43 -13.80 2.10
N GLY A 42 6.65 -14.30 2.10
CA GLY A 42 7.77 -13.68 2.80
C GLY A 42 9.02 -14.53 2.78
N ALA A 43 10.12 -13.97 3.29
CA ALA A 43 11.40 -14.66 3.42
C ALA A 43 12.12 -14.19 4.68
N GLY A 44 12.85 -15.11 5.34
CA GLY A 44 13.65 -14.77 6.52
C GLY A 44 12.85 -14.18 7.69
N GLY A 45 11.59 -14.60 7.87
CA GLY A 45 10.70 -14.08 8.92
C GLY A 45 10.06 -12.72 8.61
N HIS A 46 10.31 -12.15 7.43
CA HIS A 46 9.72 -10.88 7.01
C HIS A 46 8.55 -11.10 6.04
N ARG A 47 7.35 -10.68 6.44
CA ARG A 47 6.16 -10.71 5.58
C ARG A 47 6.25 -9.67 4.48
N ARG A 48 5.99 -10.10 3.24
CA ARG A 48 5.96 -9.23 2.06
C ARG A 48 4.77 -8.28 2.11
N ASN A 49 3.60 -8.82 2.42
CA ASN A 49 2.32 -8.11 2.50
C ASN A 49 1.83 -8.15 3.95
N HIS A 50 1.35 -7.01 4.48
CA HIS A 50 0.84 -6.94 5.86
C HIS A 50 0.07 -5.66 6.14
N ALA A 51 -0.75 -5.73 7.19
CA ALA A 51 -1.41 -4.58 7.79
C ALA A 51 -0.44 -3.72 8.60
N HIS A 52 -0.75 -2.43 8.68
CA HIS A 52 -0.11 -1.42 9.51
C HIS A 52 -1.18 -0.76 10.38
N PRO A 53 -0.99 -0.70 11.71
CA PRO A 53 -1.79 0.17 12.57
C PRO A 53 -1.68 1.62 12.08
N VAL A 54 -2.81 2.32 12.00
CA VAL A 54 -2.83 3.73 11.60
C VAL A 54 -1.98 4.58 12.55
N THR A 55 -1.90 4.18 13.82
CA THR A 55 -1.08 4.83 14.86
C THR A 55 0.41 4.83 14.55
N ASP A 56 0.90 3.86 13.78
CA ASP A 56 2.33 3.69 13.46
C ASP A 56 2.75 4.50 12.23
N LEU A 57 1.78 5.02 11.48
CA LEU A 57 2.00 5.83 10.29
C LEU A 57 2.34 7.28 10.64
N SER A 58 2.91 8.01 9.68
CA SER A 58 3.21 9.43 9.87
C SER A 58 1.96 10.26 10.18
N LYS A 59 2.12 11.38 10.90
CA LYS A 59 1.00 12.28 11.24
C LYS A 59 0.25 12.81 10.01
N GLN A 60 0.95 12.98 8.89
CA GLN A 60 0.36 13.36 7.61
C GLN A 60 -0.59 12.28 7.09
N VAL A 61 -0.15 11.02 7.08
CA VAL A 61 -0.97 9.89 6.63
C VAL A 61 -2.17 9.69 7.55
N GLN A 62 -1.97 9.76 8.88
CA GLN A 62 -3.06 9.70 9.86
C GLN A 62 -4.10 10.79 9.63
N LYS A 63 -3.67 12.04 9.39
CA LYS A 63 -4.57 13.15 9.10
C LYS A 63 -5.41 12.86 7.85
N ARG A 64 -4.78 12.33 6.80
CA ARG A 64 -5.49 12.03 5.56
C ARG A 64 -6.49 10.89 5.72
N LEU A 65 -6.15 9.84 6.44
CA LEU A 65 -7.11 8.76 6.73
C LEU A 65 -8.34 9.28 7.48
N ARG A 66 -8.15 10.25 8.39
CA ARG A 66 -9.28 10.95 9.04
C ARG A 66 -10.11 11.77 8.05
N GLU A 67 -9.48 12.46 7.10
CA GLU A 67 -10.19 13.22 6.05
C GLU A 67 -10.98 12.30 5.10
N ILE A 68 -10.48 11.09 4.84
CA ILE A 68 -11.19 10.07 4.05
C ILE A 68 -12.44 9.57 4.81
N GLY A 69 -12.39 9.54 6.15
CA GLY A 69 -13.54 9.23 7.00
C GLY A 69 -13.93 7.75 7.05
N ASP A 70 -13.03 6.83 6.68
CA ASP A 70 -13.33 5.39 6.64
C ASP A 70 -13.36 4.75 8.06
N GLY A 71 -12.71 5.37 9.04
CA GLY A 71 -12.72 4.92 10.44
C GLY A 71 -11.89 3.69 10.78
N GLU A 72 -11.22 3.09 9.79
CA GLU A 72 -10.40 1.88 9.97
C GLU A 72 -9.15 2.16 10.84
N GLU A 73 -8.87 1.24 11.76
CA GLU A 73 -7.70 1.31 12.66
C GLU A 73 -6.42 0.80 12.00
N GLN A 74 -6.54 0.12 10.85
CA GLN A 74 -5.42 -0.45 10.12
C GLN A 74 -5.57 -0.22 8.61
N ILE A 75 -4.44 -0.11 7.91
CA ILE A 75 -4.38 -0.18 6.45
C ILE A 75 -3.48 -1.32 6.03
N PHE A 76 -3.78 -1.96 4.90
CA PHE A 76 -3.01 -3.06 4.36
C PHE A 76 -2.14 -2.59 3.19
N ARG A 77 -0.94 -3.16 3.08
CA ARG A 77 -0.07 -2.94 1.93
C ARG A 77 0.23 -4.25 1.20
N PHE A 78 0.14 -4.19 -0.11
CA PHE A 78 0.83 -5.12 -0.99
C PHE A 78 2.18 -4.54 -1.41
N ARG A 79 3.21 -5.38 -1.48
CA ARG A 79 4.49 -5.03 -2.13
C ARG A 79 4.51 -5.66 -3.53
N LEU A 80 4.35 -4.81 -4.53
CA LEU A 80 4.37 -5.19 -5.94
C LEU A 80 5.78 -5.67 -6.31
N ASP A 81 6.79 -4.83 -6.04
CA ASP A 81 8.20 -5.19 -6.11
C ASP A 81 9.03 -4.24 -5.23
N GLY A 82 10.36 -4.40 -5.22
CA GLY A 82 11.32 -3.37 -4.85
C GLY A 82 10.81 -2.35 -3.84
N SER A 83 10.56 -1.13 -4.32
CA SER A 83 9.94 -0.02 -3.59
C SER A 83 8.46 0.25 -3.93
N THR A 84 7.81 -0.53 -4.79
CA THR A 84 6.44 -0.22 -5.22
C THR A 84 5.39 -0.90 -4.35
N ARG A 85 4.51 -0.11 -3.72
CA ARG A 85 3.48 -0.56 -2.77
C ARG A 85 2.10 -0.13 -3.27
N LEU A 86 1.11 -0.97 -3.01
CA LEU A 86 -0.30 -0.63 -3.15
C LEU A 86 -0.92 -0.67 -1.77
N TRP A 87 -1.43 0.48 -1.33
CA TRP A 87 -2.08 0.64 -0.04
C TRP A 87 -3.59 0.58 -0.20
N GLY A 88 -4.29 0.03 0.79
CA GLY A 88 -5.74 -0.04 0.79
C GLY A 88 -6.30 -0.48 2.13
N PHE A 89 -7.62 -0.40 2.27
CA PHE A 89 -8.32 -1.03 3.38
C PHE A 89 -8.64 -2.48 3.03
N ARG A 90 -8.45 -3.38 4.00
CA ARG A 90 -8.87 -4.77 3.88
C ARG A 90 -10.05 -4.99 4.82
N SER A 91 -11.19 -5.42 4.28
CA SER A 91 -12.37 -5.80 5.06
C SER A 91 -12.93 -7.12 4.53
N GLY A 92 -12.79 -8.18 5.32
CA GLY A 92 -13.08 -9.55 4.88
C GLY A 92 -12.30 -9.91 3.61
N ASN A 93 -13.01 -10.21 2.54
CA ASN A 93 -12.43 -10.56 1.23
C ASN A 93 -12.20 -9.36 0.29
N LEU A 94 -12.60 -8.15 0.70
CA LEU A 94 -12.50 -6.95 -0.12
C LEU A 94 -11.21 -6.18 0.18
N PHE A 95 -10.52 -5.76 -0.89
CA PHE A 95 -9.43 -4.78 -0.82
C PHE A 95 -9.87 -3.48 -1.50
N ARG A 96 -10.09 -2.43 -0.70
CA ARG A 96 -10.45 -1.07 -1.17
C ARG A 96 -9.17 -0.28 -1.37
N VAL A 97 -8.80 -0.07 -2.62
CA VAL A 97 -7.55 0.59 -3.01
C VAL A 97 -7.55 2.07 -2.56
N LEU A 98 -6.46 2.49 -1.91
CA LEU A 98 -6.26 3.85 -1.42
C LEU A 98 -5.22 4.60 -2.25
N TRP A 99 -3.99 4.08 -2.29
CA TRP A 99 -2.84 4.78 -2.87
C TRP A 99 -1.87 3.83 -3.55
N TYR A 100 -1.36 4.25 -4.71
CA TYR A 100 -0.15 3.67 -5.30
C TYR A 100 1.06 4.47 -4.81
N ASP A 101 2.05 3.77 -4.24
CA ASP A 101 3.26 4.33 -3.63
C ASP A 101 4.50 3.69 -4.26
N PRO A 102 5.07 4.29 -5.32
CA PRO A 102 6.18 3.72 -6.07
C PRO A 102 7.53 3.77 -5.32
N GLU A 103 7.63 4.62 -4.30
CA GLU A 103 8.92 5.02 -3.69
C GLU A 103 8.98 4.79 -2.16
N HIS A 104 8.01 4.08 -1.59
CA HIS A 104 7.89 3.82 -0.13
C HIS A 104 7.63 5.04 0.76
N GLN A 105 7.10 6.13 0.23
CA GLN A 105 7.09 7.39 0.98
C GLN A 105 5.91 7.52 1.94
N VAL A 106 4.90 6.64 1.82
CA VAL A 106 3.77 6.59 2.77
C VAL A 106 4.24 6.10 4.15
N TYR A 107 5.17 5.14 4.17
CA TYR A 107 5.79 4.63 5.38
C TYR A 107 7.29 4.42 5.16
N PRO A 108 8.11 5.48 5.24
CA PRO A 108 9.54 5.39 5.02
C PRO A 108 10.17 4.63 6.18
N VAL A 109 10.99 3.62 5.86
CA VAL A 109 11.85 2.93 6.81
C VAL A 109 13.30 3.37 6.56
N PRO A 110 14.14 3.50 7.59
CA PRO A 110 15.56 3.77 7.40
C PRO A 110 16.17 2.73 6.46
N GLN A 111 16.92 3.19 5.45
CA GLN A 111 17.68 2.26 4.62
C GLN A 111 18.72 1.58 5.53
N ARG A 112 18.73 0.25 5.52
CA ARG A 112 19.86 -0.48 6.09
C ARG A 112 21.05 -0.19 5.19
N HIS A 113 22.07 0.48 5.72
CA HIS A 113 23.38 0.55 5.08
C HIS A 113 23.92 -0.88 5.01
N THR A 114 23.81 -1.51 3.86
CA THR A 114 24.54 -2.73 3.48
C THR A 114 25.76 -2.34 2.67
#